data_AF-A0AAV7VUM9-F1
#
_entry.id   AF-A0AAV7VUM9-F1
#
_cell.length_a   1.000
_cell.length_b   1.000
_cell.length_c   1.000
_cell.angle_alpha   90.00
_cell.angle_beta   90.00
_cell.angle_gamma   90.00
#
_symmetry.space_group_name_H-M   'P 1'
#
loop_
_entity.id
_entity.type
_entity.pdbx_description
1 polymer ?
#
loop_
_entity_poly.entity_id
_entity_poly.type
_entity_poly.pdbx_seq_one_letter_code
_entity_poly.pdbx_strand_id
1 'polypeptide(L)'
;MRTDSITPLVSLKKTWEKDLNRDIPEEEWGRVLRNLLKATRNARFKLLNFYVLHQAYLTPARINKNFGKVTECCPRCGLIGAEFSHMFWGCPTLELF
;
A
#
# COMPACT_ATOMS: atom_id res chain seq x y z
N MET A 1 -30.51 -10.14 -3.93
CA MET A 1 -29.26 -10.93 -4.01
C MET A 1 -28.17 -10.10 -3.35
N ARG A 2 -27.88 -10.34 -2.06
CA ARG A 2 -26.92 -9.56 -1.27
C ARG A 2 -25.52 -10.11 -1.57
N THR A 3 -24.70 -9.35 -2.28
CA THR A 3 -23.30 -9.65 -2.51
C THR A 3 -22.55 -9.68 -1.17
N ASP A 4 -21.71 -10.70 -0.99
CA ASP A 4 -20.88 -10.93 0.17
C ASP A 4 -20.26 -9.63 0.68
N SER A 5 -20.61 -9.26 1.92
CA SER A 5 -20.05 -8.10 2.58
C SER A 5 -18.59 -8.40 2.95
N ILE A 6 -17.70 -8.32 1.97
CA ILE A 6 -16.26 -8.39 2.20
C ILE A 6 -15.91 -7.24 3.14
N THR A 7 -15.51 -7.56 4.37
CA THR A 7 -15.08 -6.56 5.34
C THR A 7 -13.89 -5.78 4.76
N PRO A 8 -13.80 -4.45 4.93
CA PRO A 8 -12.74 -3.62 4.34
C PRO A 8 -11.31 -4.09 4.66
N LEU A 9 -11.13 -4.81 5.77
CA LEU A 9 -9.84 -5.39 6.16
C LEU A 9 -9.47 -6.65 5.34
N VAL A 10 -10.46 -7.41 4.87
CA VAL A 10 -10.25 -8.59 4.01
C VAL A 10 -9.87 -8.16 2.60
N SER A 11 -10.51 -7.11 2.06
CA SER A 11 -10.11 -6.55 0.77
C SER A 11 -8.70 -5.96 0.85
N LEU A 12 -8.34 -5.32 1.97
CA LEU A 12 -7.01 -4.77 2.17
C LEU A 12 -5.92 -5.84 2.19
N LYS A 13 -6.15 -6.95 2.88
CA LYS A 13 -5.22 -8.10 2.89
C LYS A 13 -4.95 -8.61 1.48
N LYS A 14 -6.01 -8.85 0.70
CA LYS A 14 -5.90 -9.33 -0.69
C LYS A 14 -5.10 -8.41 -1.60
N THR A 15 -5.24 -7.09 -1.40
CA THR A 15 -4.42 -6.11 -2.15
C THR A 15 -2.94 -6.29 -1.84
N TRP A 16 -2.59 -6.46 -0.56
CA TRP A 16 -1.20 -6.72 -0.17
C TRP A 16 -0.67 -8.07 -0.65
N GLU A 17 -1.49 -9.12 -0.64
CA GLU A 17 -1.10 -10.43 -1.17
C GLU A 17 -0.79 -10.35 -2.67
N LYS A 18 -1.61 -9.63 -3.42
CA LYS A 18 -1.39 -9.37 -4.84
C LYS A 18 -0.10 -8.57 -5.07
N ASP A 19 0.10 -7.49 -4.32
CA ASP A 19 1.24 -6.59 -4.50
C ASP A 19 2.58 -7.24 -4.12
N LEU A 20 2.58 -8.10 -3.11
CA LEU A 20 3.77 -8.84 -2.66
C LEU A 20 3.94 -10.18 -3.40
N ASN A 21 2.99 -10.53 -4.26
CA ASN A 21 2.92 -11.82 -4.95
C ASN A 21 3.09 -13.02 -3.99
N ARG A 22 2.44 -12.96 -2.82
CA ARG A 22 2.48 -14.02 -1.80
C ARG A 22 1.19 -14.06 -0.99
N ASP A 23 0.83 -15.23 -0.49
CA ASP A 23 -0.23 -15.36 0.51
C ASP A 23 0.24 -14.88 1.89
N ILE A 24 -0.63 -14.19 2.62
CA ILE A 24 -0.36 -13.71 3.97
C ILE A 24 -1.20 -14.54 4.96
N PRO A 25 -0.59 -15.37 5.82
CA PRO A 25 -1.34 -16.12 6.83
C PRO A 25 -2.20 -15.20 7.71
N GLU A 26 -3.39 -15.66 8.10
CA GLU A 26 -4.30 -14.86 8.95
C GLU A 26 -3.68 -14.45 10.28
N GLU A 27 -2.83 -15.31 10.86
CA GLU A 27 -2.11 -14.98 12.08
C GLU A 27 -1.15 -13.80 11.87
N GLU A 28 -0.40 -13.81 10.76
CA GLU A 28 0.52 -12.74 10.40
C GLU A 28 -0.23 -11.43 10.14
N TRP A 29 -1.31 -11.49 9.36
CA TRP A 29 -2.17 -10.33 9.11
C TRP A 29 -2.74 -9.77 10.41
N GLY A 30 -3.25 -10.64 11.28
CA GLY A 30 -3.73 -10.24 12.60
C GLY A 30 -2.65 -9.59 13.47
N ARG A 31 -1.40 -10.07 13.41
CA ARG A 31 -0.25 -9.44 14.10
C ARG A 31 0.03 -8.04 13.56
N VAL A 32 0.02 -7.86 12.24
CA VAL A 32 0.20 -6.55 11.60
C VAL A 32 -0.87 -5.56 12.10
N LEU A 33 -2.14 -5.95 12.06
CA LEU A 33 -3.25 -5.10 12.51
C LEU A 33 -3.14 -4.73 14.00
N ARG A 34 -2.80 -5.68 14.87
CA ARG A 34 -2.63 -5.43 16.31
C ARG A 34 -1.47 -4.50 16.63
N ASN A 35 -0.40 -4.56 15.84
CA ASN A 35 0.84 -3.83 16.11
C ASN A 35 0.94 -2.48 15.38
N LEU A 36 0.09 -2.23 14.38
CA LEU A 36 0.11 -1.03 13.54
C LEU A 36 0.36 0.28 14.31
N LEU A 37 -0.43 0.51 15.36
CA LEU A 37 -0.38 1.73 16.19
C LEU A 37 0.47 1.57 17.45
N LYS A 38 0.98 0.35 17.72
CA LYS A 38 1.82 0.03 18.88
C LYS A 38 3.31 0.06 18.55
N ALA A 39 3.67 -0.04 17.27
CA ALA A 39 5.06 -0.06 16.80
C ALA A 39 5.87 1.19 17.20
N THR A 40 5.22 2.29 17.54
CA THR A 40 5.86 3.54 17.92
C THR A 40 4.97 4.37 18.84
N ARG A 41 5.55 5.16 19.74
CA ARG A 41 4.80 6.10 20.59
C ARG A 41 4.48 7.42 19.87
N ASN A 42 5.20 7.73 18.79
CA ASN A 42 5.05 8.99 18.08
C ASN A 42 3.80 8.95 17.15
N ALA A 43 2.88 9.88 17.37
CA ALA A 43 1.62 9.96 16.62
C ALA A 43 1.82 10.12 15.10
N ARG A 44 2.86 10.85 14.67
CA ARG A 44 3.17 11.02 13.24
C ARG A 44 3.54 9.69 12.59
N PHE A 45 4.35 8.87 13.25
CA PHE A 45 4.72 7.56 12.72
C PHE A 45 3.56 6.56 12.78
N LYS A 46 2.68 6.65 13.79
CA LYS A 46 1.43 5.87 13.80
C LYS A 46 0.55 6.18 12.59
N LEU A 47 0.41 7.47 12.26
CA LEU A 47 -0.34 7.90 11.08
C LEU A 47 0.33 7.44 9.78
N LEU A 48 1.66 7.52 9.71
CA LEU A 48 2.42 6.98 8.57
C LEU A 48 2.16 5.48 8.38
N ASN A 49 2.28 4.69 9.45
CA ASN A 49 1.98 3.26 9.41
C ASN A 49 0.55 2.99 8.93
N PHE A 50 -0.42 3.77 9.41
CA PHE A 50 -1.80 3.68 8.98
C PHE A 50 -1.96 3.95 7.47
N TYR A 51 -1.34 5.01 6.95
CA TYR A 51 -1.34 5.32 5.52
C TYR A 51 -0.68 4.23 4.68
N VAL A 52 0.45 3.67 5.15
CA VAL A 52 1.14 2.56 4.49
C VAL A 52 0.23 1.36 4.43
N LEU A 53 -0.30 0.89 5.57
CA LEU A 53 -1.15 -0.28 5.63
C LEU A 53 -2.37 -0.15 4.70
N HIS A 54 -3.02 1.01 4.67
CA HIS A 54 -4.18 1.26 3.81
C HIS A 54 -3.82 1.65 2.38
N GLN A 55 -2.53 1.69 2.05
CA GLN A 55 -2.01 2.18 0.78
C GLN A 55 -2.62 3.53 0.39
N ALA A 56 -2.86 4.42 1.36
CA ALA A 56 -3.70 5.61 1.17
C ALA A 56 -2.93 6.82 0.59
N TYR A 57 -1.66 6.64 0.23
CA TYR A 57 -0.89 7.66 -0.48
C TYR A 57 -1.44 7.88 -1.89
N LEU A 58 -1.47 9.16 -2.29
CA LEU A 58 -1.77 9.56 -3.66
C LEU A 58 -0.51 9.40 -4.50
N THR A 59 -0.42 8.30 -5.23
CA THR A 59 0.68 8.06 -6.15
C THR A 59 0.41 8.73 -7.51
N PRO A 60 1.44 9.02 -8.32
CA PRO A 60 1.26 9.59 -9.65
C PRO A 60 0.30 8.76 -10.53
N ALA A 61 0.38 7.43 -10.47
CA ALA A 61 -0.56 6.55 -11.17
C ALA A 61 -2.01 6.76 -10.70
N ARG A 62 -2.26 6.89 -9.39
CA ARG A 62 -3.61 7.18 -8.87
C ARG A 62 -4.10 8.58 -9.23
N ILE A 63 -3.22 9.57 -9.22
CA ILE A 63 -3.57 10.96 -9.58
C ILE A 63 -3.87 11.04 -11.09
N ASN A 64 -3.06 10.41 -11.93
CA ASN A 64 -3.30 10.32 -13.37
C ASN A 64 -4.65 9.63 -13.64
N LYS A 65 -4.90 8.47 -13.03
CA LYS A 65 -6.14 7.71 -13.20
C LYS A 65 -7.40 8.50 -12.79
N ASN A 66 -7.34 9.24 -11.69
CA ASN A 66 -8.52 9.93 -11.15
C ASN A 66 -8.71 11.35 -11.70
N PHE A 67 -7.62 12.03 -12.08
CA PHE A 67 -7.66 13.46 -12.43
C PHE A 67 -7.04 13.79 -13.79
N GLY A 68 -6.31 12.87 -14.44
CA GLY A 68 -5.70 13.07 -15.77
C GLY A 68 -4.61 14.14 -15.83
N LYS A 69 -4.08 14.58 -14.67
CA LYS A 69 -3.28 15.81 -14.56
C LYS A 69 -1.77 15.62 -14.53
N VAL A 70 -1.27 14.40 -14.35
CA VAL A 70 0.16 14.13 -14.10
C VAL A 70 0.64 12.92 -14.88
N THR A 71 1.96 12.78 -15.07
CA THR A 71 2.54 11.55 -15.62
C THR A 71 2.28 10.35 -14.71
N GLU A 72 2.09 9.18 -15.31
CA GLU A 72 2.00 7.89 -14.60
C GLU A 72 3.37 7.30 -14.25
N CYS A 73 4.46 7.97 -14.64
CA CYS A 73 5.83 7.56 -14.36
C CYS A 73 6.21 7.80 -12.89
N CYS A 74 7.07 6.92 -12.38
CA CYS A 74 7.64 7.05 -11.06
C CYS A 74 8.63 8.23 -11.02
N PRO A 75 8.53 9.15 -10.04
CA PRO A 75 9.42 10.30 -9.94
C PRO A 75 10.86 9.92 -9.55
N ARG A 76 11.08 8.67 -9.10
CA ARG A 76 12.41 8.18 -8.72
C ARG A 76 13.14 7.50 -9.87
N CYS A 77 12.52 6.49 -10.48
CA CYS A 77 13.16 5.67 -11.51
C CYS A 77 12.70 5.96 -12.94
N GLY A 78 11.66 6.79 -13.14
CA GLY A 78 11.12 7.13 -14.45
C GLY A 78 10.23 6.06 -15.11
N LEU A 79 10.13 4.86 -14.54
CA LEU A 79 9.31 3.77 -15.08
C LEU A 79 7.81 4.05 -14.95
N ILE A 80 7.04 3.57 -15.93
CA ILE A 80 5.57 3.59 -15.91
C ILE A 80 5.05 2.66 -14.81
N GLY A 81 3.88 2.98 -14.24
CA GLY A 81 3.27 2.16 -13.19
C GLY A 81 3.72 2.57 -11.80
N ALA A 82 3.71 3.88 -11.52
CA ALA A 82 3.94 4.44 -10.19
C ALA A 82 2.78 4.16 -9.22
N GLU A 83 2.40 2.90 -9.07
CA GLU A 83 1.46 2.43 -8.07
C GLU A 83 2.13 2.37 -6.68
N PHE A 84 1.33 2.13 -5.65
CA PHE A 84 1.82 2.17 -4.27
C PHE A 84 2.91 1.13 -4.03
N SER A 85 2.73 -0.12 -4.48
CA SER A 85 3.69 -1.22 -4.33
C SER A 85 5.04 -0.91 -4.98
N HIS A 86 5.03 -0.38 -6.21
CA HIS A 86 6.23 0.11 -6.89
C HIS A 86 6.90 1.19 -6.05
N MET A 87 6.17 2.24 -5.67
CA MET A 87 6.79 3.37 -4.97
C MET A 87 7.30 2.99 -3.58
N PHE A 88 6.61 2.11 -2.86
CA PHE A 88 6.95 1.79 -1.47
C PHE A 88 8.03 0.70 -1.36
N TRP A 89 8.03 -0.28 -2.26
CA TRP A 89 8.87 -1.47 -2.14
C TRP A 89 9.60 -1.82 -3.44
N GLY A 90 8.88 -1.94 -4.56
CA GLY A 90 9.41 -2.49 -5.82
C GLY A 90 10.12 -1.48 -6.73
N CYS A 91 10.54 -0.32 -6.24
CA CYS A 91 11.21 0.67 -7.07
C CYS A 91 12.69 0.29 -7.19
N PRO A 92 13.25 0.13 -8.40
CA PRO A 92 14.65 -0.29 -8.57
C PRO A 92 15.66 0.66 -7.88
N THR A 93 15.32 1.94 -7.74
CA THR A 93 16.18 2.90 -7.03
C THR A 93 16.25 2.65 -5.52
N LEU A 94 15.32 1.88 -4.95
CA LEU A 94 15.34 1.48 -3.53
C LEU A 94 16.21 0.24 -3.29
N GLU A 95 16.41 -0.59 -4.31
CA GLU A 95 17.26 -1.80 -4.25
C GLU A 95 18.76 -1.49 -4.37
N LEU A 96 19.14 -0.21 -4.58
CA LEU A 96 20.53 0.22 -4.71
C LEU A 96 21.30 0.32 -3.37
N PHE A 97 20.78 -0.27 -2.29
CA PHE A 97 21.36 -0.25 -0.94
C PHE A 97 21.18 -1.60 -0.24
#